data_AF-A0A7J6N3X9-F1
#
_entry.id   AF-A0A7J6N3X9-F1
#
_cell.length_a   1.000
_cell.length_b   1.000
_cell.length_c   1.000
_cell.angle_alpha   90.00
_cell.angle_beta   90.00
_cell.angle_gamma   90.00
#
_symmetry.space_group_name_H-M   'P 1'
#
loop_
_entity.id
_entity.type
_entity.pdbx_description
1 polymer ?
#
loop_
_entity_poly.entity_id
_entity_poly.type
_entity_poly.pdbx_seq_one_letter_code
_entity_poly.pdbx_strand_id
1 'polypeptide(L)'
;MSSKEVANAFRWYRALSKHRGAARELAQATRYTNFSLQHAWEKFDCQTQLLTREAFVPLMKRNPEVFDSDIANFNPVYFSLMKPSGNIYPEGFAAAKQAAKEAELAAAAEKSKEAAKN
;
A
#
# COMPACT_ATOMS: atom_id res chain seq x y z
N MET A 1 -19.60 -6.66 1.68
CA MET A 1 -18.41 -7.38 2.20
C MET A 1 -18.43 -7.32 3.71
N SER A 2 -18.24 -8.45 4.38
CA SER A 2 -18.21 -8.51 5.85
C SER A 2 -16.98 -7.77 6.37
N SER A 3 -17.10 -7.01 7.46
CA SER A 3 -15.99 -6.24 8.06
C SER A 3 -14.72 -7.10 8.31
N LYS A 4 -14.91 -8.39 8.58
CA LYS A 4 -13.82 -9.37 8.77
C LYS A 4 -13.01 -9.63 7.50
N GLU A 5 -13.64 -9.63 6.32
CA GLU A 5 -12.98 -9.86 5.03
C GLU A 5 -12.07 -8.68 4.66
N VAL A 6 -12.57 -7.46 4.89
CA VAL A 6 -11.79 -6.23 4.69
C VAL A 6 -10.61 -6.17 5.65
N ALA A 7 -10.81 -6.55 6.93
CA ALA A 7 -9.72 -6.62 7.89
C ALA A 7 -8.63 -7.62 7.48
N ASN A 8 -9.01 -8.77 6.91
CA ASN A 8 -8.09 -9.79 6.44
C ASN A 8 -7.30 -9.36 5.18
N ALA A 9 -7.91 -8.60 4.27
CA ALA A 9 -7.22 -8.09 3.08
C ALA A 9 -5.96 -7.27 3.44
N PHE A 10 -6.03 -6.45 4.50
CA PHE A 10 -4.90 -5.63 4.97
C PHE A 10 -3.96 -6.34 5.95
N ARG A 11 -4.12 -7.65 6.19
CA ARG A 11 -3.26 -8.40 7.12
C ARG A 11 -1.78 -8.27 6.77
N TRP A 12 -1.45 -8.45 5.50
CA TRP A 12 -0.06 -8.40 5.01
C TRP A 12 0.53 -7.00 5.06
N TYR A 13 -0.28 -5.98 4.76
CA TYR A 13 0.13 -4.59 4.92
C TYR A 13 0.52 -4.27 6.37
N ARG A 14 -0.31 -4.69 7.34
CA ARG A 14 0.00 -4.50 8.77
C ARG A 14 1.24 -5.29 9.21
N ALA A 15 1.42 -6.51 8.69
CA ALA A 15 2.60 -7.31 9.00
C ALA A 15 3.89 -6.64 8.51
N LEU A 16 3.90 -6.15 7.27
CA LEU A 16 5.05 -5.43 6.70
C LEU A 16 5.33 -4.11 7.43
N SER A 17 4.27 -3.40 7.83
CA SER A 17 4.41 -2.16 8.62
C SER A 17 5.10 -2.41 9.97
N LYS A 18 4.82 -3.53 10.64
CA LYS A 18 5.50 -3.92 11.90
C LYS A 18 7.00 -4.18 11.72
N HIS A 19 7.42 -4.60 10.53
CA HIS A 19 8.83 -4.87 10.21
C HIS A 19 9.54 -3.72 9.50
N ARG A 20 8.87 -2.56 9.36
CA ARG A 20 9.45 -1.37 8.73
C ARG A 20 10.56 -0.81 9.62
N GLY A 21 11.81 -0.98 9.20
CA GLY A 21 12.97 -0.43 9.90
C GLY A 21 13.71 -1.40 10.82
N ALA A 22 13.39 -2.70 10.78
CA ALA A 22 14.30 -3.71 11.34
C ALA A 22 15.56 -3.72 10.47
N ALA A 23 16.56 -2.91 10.85
CA ALA A 23 17.87 -2.95 10.24
C ALA A 23 18.36 -4.39 10.30
N ARG A 24 18.72 -4.95 9.14
CA ARG A 24 19.26 -6.29 9.07
C ARG A 24 20.68 -6.20 9.62
N GLU A 25 20.84 -6.33 10.94
CA GLU A 25 22.14 -6.55 11.55
C GLU A 25 22.63 -7.92 11.10
N LEU A 26 23.30 -7.92 9.95
CA LEU A 26 23.91 -9.10 9.40
C LEU A 26 25.26 -9.25 10.09
N ALA A 27 25.37 -10.23 10.97
CA ALA A 27 26.66 -10.69 11.48
C ALA A 27 27.57 -11.02 10.28
N GLN A 28 28.54 -10.14 10.02
CA GLN A 28 29.43 -10.16 8.84
C GLN A 28 30.15 -11.52 8.65
N ALA A 29 30.25 -12.32 9.71
CA ALA A 29 30.94 -13.61 9.73
C ALA A 29 30.28 -14.72 8.89
N THR A 30 29.03 -14.58 8.43
CA THR A 30 28.30 -15.71 7.80
C THR A 30 28.05 -15.57 6.29
N ARG A 31 28.40 -14.44 5.65
CA ARG A 31 28.05 -14.20 4.24
C ARG A 31 29.23 -13.73 3.42
N TYR A 32 29.35 -14.27 2.22
CA TYR A 32 30.26 -13.75 1.22
C TYR A 32 29.89 -12.30 0.86
N THR A 33 30.85 -11.39 0.96
CA THR A 33 30.73 -10.04 0.42
C THR A 33 32.04 -9.63 -0.24
N ASN A 34 31.96 -9.24 -1.51
CA ASN A 34 33.02 -8.50 -2.20
C ASN A 34 32.61 -7.02 -2.39
N PHE A 35 31.71 -6.55 -1.53
CA PHE A 35 31.15 -5.21 -1.59
C PHE A 35 31.69 -4.38 -0.42
N SER A 36 32.36 -3.27 -0.72
CA SER A 36 33.03 -2.39 0.24
C SER A 36 32.36 -1.02 0.44
N LEU A 37 31.34 -0.70 -0.37
CA LEU A 37 30.67 0.60 -0.38
C LEU A 37 29.43 0.64 0.53
N GLN A 38 29.56 0.14 1.76
CA GLN A 38 28.44 0.02 2.70
C GLN A 38 27.81 1.39 3.02
N HIS A 39 28.65 2.41 3.26
CA HIS A 39 28.22 3.79 3.59
C HIS A 39 27.33 4.43 2.51
N ALA A 40 27.51 4.04 1.25
CA ALA A 40 26.71 4.52 0.13
C ALA A 40 25.44 3.67 0.00
N TRP A 41 25.55 2.35 0.20
CA TRP A 41 24.46 1.39 0.01
C TRP A 41 23.38 1.44 1.09
N GLU A 42 23.73 1.80 2.33
CA GLU A 42 22.79 1.91 3.45
C GLU A 42 21.60 2.85 3.17
N LYS A 43 21.82 3.86 2.32
CA LYS A 43 20.78 4.84 1.94
C LYS A 43 19.88 4.35 0.81
N PHE A 44 20.35 3.40 0.02
CA PHE A 44 19.77 2.99 -1.26
C PHE A 44 19.57 1.49 -1.34
N ASP A 45 19.14 0.82 -0.26
CA ASP A 45 18.77 -0.59 -0.31
C ASP A 45 17.55 -0.82 -1.22
N CYS A 46 17.82 -0.89 -2.51
CA CYS A 46 16.83 -0.96 -3.58
C CYS A 46 16.59 -2.39 -4.05
N GLN A 47 17.34 -3.37 -3.52
CA GLN A 47 17.30 -4.76 -3.98
C GLN A 47 15.88 -5.34 -3.91
N THR A 48 15.21 -5.16 -2.78
CA THR A 48 13.84 -5.68 -2.59
C THR A 48 12.84 -4.95 -3.48
N GLN A 49 13.03 -3.64 -3.71
CA GLN A 49 12.15 -2.84 -4.57
C GLN A 49 12.28 -3.22 -6.04
N LEU A 50 13.49 -3.52 -6.52
CA LEU A 50 13.72 -3.99 -7.89
C LEU A 50 13.11 -5.39 -8.09
N LEU A 51 13.32 -6.28 -7.12
CA LEU A 51 12.76 -7.62 -7.16
C LEU A 51 11.22 -7.62 -7.23
N THR A 52 10.54 -6.76 -6.45
CA THR A 52 9.08 -6.66 -6.51
C THR A 52 8.59 -6.10 -7.84
N ARG A 53 9.33 -5.16 -8.44
CA ARG A 53 9.01 -4.65 -9.79
C ARG A 53 9.17 -5.73 -10.86
N GLU A 54 10.22 -6.53 -10.79
CA GLU A 54 10.41 -7.65 -11.71
C GLU A 54 9.28 -8.67 -11.58
N ALA A 55 8.80 -8.94 -10.35
CA ALA A 55 7.66 -9.82 -10.12
C ALA A 55 6.33 -9.26 -10.66
N PHE A 56 6.20 -7.94 -10.82
CA PHE A 56 5.02 -7.33 -11.43
C PHE A 56 4.95 -7.55 -12.94
N VAL A 57 6.08 -7.60 -13.65
CA VAL A 57 6.12 -7.79 -15.11
C VAL A 57 5.33 -9.03 -15.59
N PRO A 58 5.51 -10.25 -15.03
CA PRO A 58 4.72 -11.40 -15.44
C PRO A 58 3.25 -11.31 -15.02
N LEU A 59 2.93 -10.60 -13.92
CA LEU A 59 1.55 -10.37 -13.49
C LEU A 59 0.82 -9.43 -14.47
N MET A 60 1.47 -8.33 -14.85
CA MET A 60 0.97 -7.40 -15.86
C MET A 60 0.75 -8.07 -17.20
N LYS A 61 1.66 -8.97 -17.61
CA LYS A 61 1.50 -9.75 -18.85
C LYS A 61 0.27 -10.65 -18.84
N ARG A 62 -0.10 -11.20 -17.67
CA ARG A 62 -1.26 -12.09 -17.54
C ARG A 62 -2.55 -11.29 -17.41
N ASN A 63 -2.65 -10.45 -16.38
CA ASN A 63 -3.84 -9.68 -16.05
C ASN A 63 -3.44 -8.25 -15.65
N PRO A 64 -3.54 -7.26 -16.57
CA PRO A 64 -3.17 -5.89 -16.27
C PRO A 64 -4.15 -5.18 -15.32
N GLU A 65 -5.42 -5.61 -15.27
CA GLU A 65 -6.49 -4.98 -14.48
C GLU A 65 -6.24 -5.05 -12.96
N VAL A 66 -5.37 -5.96 -12.51
CA VAL A 66 -5.00 -6.08 -11.09
C VAL A 66 -4.36 -4.79 -10.56
N PHE A 67 -3.77 -3.98 -11.44
CA PHE A 67 -3.09 -2.75 -11.05
C PHE A 67 -4.00 -1.52 -11.08
N ASP A 68 -5.22 -1.64 -11.60
CA ASP A 68 -6.11 -0.49 -11.82
C ASP A 68 -6.45 0.28 -10.54
N SER A 69 -6.59 -0.43 -9.42
CA SER A 69 -6.81 0.19 -8.11
C SER A 69 -5.61 1.01 -7.61
N ASP A 70 -4.40 0.65 -8.04
CA ASP A 70 -3.14 1.24 -7.59
C ASP A 70 -2.45 2.09 -8.66
N ILE A 71 -3.07 2.32 -9.82
CA ILE A 71 -2.50 3.16 -10.91
C ILE A 71 -2.04 4.53 -10.39
N ALA A 72 -2.81 5.15 -9.50
CA ALA A 72 -2.44 6.45 -8.92
C ALA A 72 -1.17 6.38 -8.06
N ASN A 73 -0.89 5.24 -7.43
CA ASN A 73 0.27 5.02 -6.56
C ASN A 73 1.57 4.74 -7.34
N PHE A 74 1.46 4.34 -8.61
CA PHE A 74 2.63 4.04 -9.44
C PHE A 74 3.30 5.28 -10.07
N ASN A 75 2.82 6.49 -9.79
CA ASN A 75 3.26 7.74 -10.43
C ASN A 75 3.38 7.60 -11.97
N PRO A 76 2.30 7.19 -12.66
CA PRO A 76 2.33 7.00 -14.10
C PRO A 76 2.61 8.33 -14.80
N VAL A 77 3.49 8.27 -15.80
CA VAL A 77 3.70 9.37 -16.74
C VAL A 77 2.64 9.25 -17.82
N TYR A 78 1.66 10.15 -17.80
CA TYR A 78 0.65 10.22 -18.83
C TYR A 78 1.20 11.01 -20.03
N PHE A 79 1.16 10.40 -21.21
CA PHE A 79 1.52 11.06 -22.47
C PHE A 79 0.36 11.86 -23.08
N SER A 80 -0.74 12.04 -22.34
CA SER A 80 -1.88 12.85 -22.76
C SER A 80 -1.64 14.34 -22.46
N LEU A 81 -2.15 15.22 -23.32
CA LEU A 81 -2.10 16.68 -23.15
C LEU A 81 -2.75 17.16 -21.83
N MET A 82 -3.68 16.38 -21.29
CA MET A 82 -4.29 16.61 -19.99
C MET A 82 -4.12 15.37 -19.12
N LYS A 83 -3.81 15.57 -17.84
CA LYS A 83 -3.87 14.49 -16.85
C LYS A 83 -5.34 14.07 -16.74
N PRO A 84 -5.69 12.79 -16.91
CA PRO A 84 -7.07 12.34 -16.71
C PRO A 84 -7.50 12.70 -15.29
N SER A 85 -8.44 13.65 -15.20
CA SER A 85 -8.98 14.19 -13.93
C SER A 85 -10.18 13.40 -13.42
N GLY A 86 -10.60 12.37 -14.18
CA GLY A 86 -11.63 11.43 -13.78
C GLY A 86 -11.01 10.20 -13.11
N ASN A 87 -11.52 9.83 -11.94
CA ASN A 87 -11.34 8.47 -11.43
C ASN A 87 -11.86 7.50 -12.50
N ILE A 88 -11.02 6.55 -12.91
CA ILE A 88 -11.34 5.56 -13.95
C ILE A 88 -12.58 4.72 -13.55
N TYR A 89 -12.89 4.66 -12.25
CA TYR A 89 -14.09 4.04 -11.67
C TYR A 89 -14.87 5.04 -10.81
N PRO A 90 -15.77 5.85 -11.39
CA PRO A 90 -16.52 6.86 -10.65
C PRO A 90 -17.48 6.26 -9.61
N GLU A 91 -18.06 5.09 -9.89
CA GLU A 91 -19.05 4.44 -9.02
C GLU A 91 -18.42 3.84 -7.76
N GLY A 92 -17.25 3.21 -7.88
CA GLY A 92 -16.57 2.57 -6.74
C GLY A 92 -16.05 3.58 -5.71
N PHE A 93 -15.58 4.75 -6.17
CA PHE A 93 -15.11 5.82 -5.29
C PHE A 93 -16.25 6.58 -4.61
N ALA A 94 -17.36 6.81 -5.30
CA ALA A 94 -18.55 7.43 -4.70
C ALA A 94 -19.10 6.53 -3.58
N ALA A 95 -19.18 5.22 -3.82
CA ALA A 95 -19.59 4.25 -2.82
C ALA A 95 -18.62 4.19 -1.63
N ALA A 96 -17.30 4.19 -1.87
CA ALA A 96 -16.30 4.20 -0.81
C ALA A 96 -16.32 5.48 0.03
N LYS A 97 -16.55 6.64 -0.60
CA LYS A 97 -16.63 7.95 0.07
C LYS A 97 -17.91 8.07 0.90
N GLN A 98 -19.03 7.52 0.42
CA GLN A 98 -20.27 7.43 1.18
C GLN A 98 -20.11 6.50 2.38
N ALA A 99 -19.51 5.31 2.20
CA ALA A 99 -19.24 4.37 3.29
C ALA A 99 -18.31 4.96 4.37
N ALA A 100 -17.30 5.74 3.98
CA ALA A 100 -16.41 6.41 4.93
C ALA A 100 -17.16 7.49 5.74
N LYS A 101 -18.03 8.26 5.09
CA LYS A 101 -18.84 9.30 5.75
C LYS A 101 -19.88 8.71 6.70
N GLU A 102 -20.47 7.57 6.33
CA GLU A 102 -21.39 6.81 7.18
C GLU A 102 -20.69 6.19 8.39
N ALA A 103 -19.46 5.70 8.24
CA ALA A 103 -18.65 5.18 9.33
C ALA A 103 -18.25 6.27 10.35
N GLU A 104 -17.90 7.48 9.89
CA GLU A 104 -17.65 8.64 10.77
C GLU A 104 -18.91 9.06 11.54
N LEU A 105 -20.07 9.10 10.88
CA LEU A 105 -21.36 9.41 11.52
C LEU A 105 -21.75 8.36 12.56
N ALA A 106 -21.52 7.08 12.28
CA ALA A 106 -21.77 5.99 13.23
C ALA A 106 -20.84 6.08 14.45
N ALA A 107 -19.56 6.36 14.26
CA ALA A 107 -18.59 6.54 15.35
C ALA A 107 -18.90 7.79 16.21
N ALA A 108 -19.41 8.86 15.61
CA ALA A 108 -19.87 10.04 16.34
C ALA A 108 -21.15 9.78 17.15
N ALA A 109 -22.06 8.96 16.62
CA ALA A 109 -23.31 8.59 17.29
C ALA A 109 -23.10 7.62 18.47
N GLU A 110 -22.08 6.76 18.43
CA GLU A 110 -21.72 5.94 19.60
C GLU A 110 -21.10 6.80 20.71
N LYS A 111 -20.20 7.73 20.36
CA LYS A 111 -19.61 8.66 21.34
C LYS A 111 -20.65 9.55 22.02
N SER A 112 -21.69 9.98 21.32
CA SER A 112 -22.75 10.79 21.93
C SER A 112 -23.69 9.98 22.84
N LYS A 113 -23.91 8.70 22.55
CA LYS A 113 -24.67 7.79 23.42
C LYS A 113 -23.91 7.42 24.70
N GLU A 114 -22.59 7.30 24.61
CA GLU A 114 -21.72 7.03 25.76
C GLU A 114 -21.61 8.25 26.67
N ALA A 115 -21.58 9.47 26.11
CA ALA A 115 -21.59 10.72 26.86
C ALA A 115 -22.94 11.02 27.55
N ALA A 116 -24.06 10.50 27.05
CA ALA A 116 -25.39 10.69 27.65
C ALA A 116 -25.73 9.66 28.76
N LYS A 117 -24.85 8.68 28.99
CA LYS A 117 -25.00 7.64 30.02
C LYS A 117 -24.21 7.92 31.30
N ASN A 118 -23.32 8.92 31.27
CA ASN A 118 -22.60 9.45 32.43
C ASN A 118 -23.27 10.75 32.90
#